data_AF-A0A3D8SCJ1-F1
#
_entry.id   AF-A0A3D8SCJ1-F1
#
_cell.length_a   1.000
_cell.length_b   1.000
_cell.length_c   1.000
_cell.angle_alpha   90.00
_cell.angle_beta   90.00
_cell.angle_gamma   90.00
#
_symmetry.space_group_name_H-M   'P 1'
#
loop_
_entity.id
_entity.type
_entity.pdbx_description
1 polymer ?
#
loop_
_entity_poly.entity_id
_entity_poly.type
_entity_poly.pdbx_seq_one_letter_code
_entity_poly.pdbx_strand_id
1 'polypeptide(L)'
;MGVFTKVVKFLEVKPKGEAYAAYPPTRWGNRDIYPIIAAERTYQWYDFFAYWFTAGIALSGWTLGSSLVAIGLTAGQALGAVLLGASFASLNAFLCGEMGRQHYIGYTMMGRATWGLYGSYLCIFLSVVQSLIYFGIQSFYGGQATVLLLNAIFPSFLRMKNTLPASAGITTPNLIGFLVFMAIFAPIVAVPPHKLGKLLLPVFACTCVTFAGVLGWALHANGGPGNLVAPAIAITPLANRYAFVSGISQVAGAYTGGSVRLSDWTRFTATPQAPRVGMVIAQPLSLTIGALVGVLVTSATYELILEWNPLLILQYVQTIQYTPACRAGTFFAGLGFLASQLFVNLTQNCVSTGMDLAGSLPRFITLRRGGFIVCIVGVVIQPWRFLGSAATFLSVIGTFAVFLAPMTAILVTDYWLIRRRKVKIPDLYRADGIFWYHYGLNWKAFLVFFCCIAPSFPGLINSVNGMHISIGLQHFFSCTYFFGYTSAVLLFWGISTIFPPPGNRIMEKMDDDLIEGVGPTDLEVASIRGSQLDGVEKAVATPEVKSLAT
;
A
#
# COMPACT_ATOMS: atom_id res chain seq x y z
N MET A 1 -19.09 -29.48 -26.47
CA MET A 1 -18.34 -28.63 -25.51
C MET A 1 -18.76 -29.01 -24.09
N GLY A 2 -17.85 -29.59 -23.30
CA GLY A 2 -18.16 -30.11 -21.95
C GLY A 2 -18.48 -29.01 -20.93
N VAL A 3 -19.15 -29.39 -19.84
CA VAL A 3 -19.53 -28.51 -18.72
C VAL A 3 -18.34 -27.69 -18.22
N PHE A 4 -17.15 -28.31 -18.13
CA PHE A 4 -15.91 -27.65 -17.76
C PHE A 4 -15.55 -26.45 -18.66
N THR A 5 -15.67 -26.60 -19.99
CA THR A 5 -15.39 -25.51 -20.93
C THR A 5 -16.38 -24.36 -20.79
N LYS A 6 -17.65 -24.65 -20.48
CA LYS A 6 -18.67 -23.62 -20.21
C LYS A 6 -18.37 -22.85 -18.92
N VAL A 7 -17.97 -23.55 -17.86
CA VAL A 7 -17.58 -22.93 -16.57
C VAL A 7 -16.35 -22.04 -16.74
N VAL A 8 -15.31 -22.52 -17.44
CA VAL A 8 -14.11 -21.72 -17.70
C VAL A 8 -14.44 -20.45 -18.47
N LYS A 9 -15.23 -20.54 -19.55
CA LYS A 9 -15.67 -19.37 -20.32
C LYS A 9 -16.56 -18.41 -19.52
N PHE A 10 -17.35 -18.92 -18.59
CA PHE A 10 -18.16 -18.08 -17.71
C PHE A 10 -17.30 -17.29 -16.71
N LEU A 11 -16.23 -17.92 -16.20
CA LEU A 11 -15.29 -17.30 -15.26
C LEU A 11 -14.33 -16.31 -15.92
N GLU A 12 -14.13 -16.38 -17.23
CA GLU A 12 -13.28 -15.45 -17.96
C GLU A 12 -13.73 -14.00 -17.80
N VAL A 13 -12.74 -13.11 -17.72
CA VAL A 13 -12.97 -11.67 -17.78
C VAL A 13 -13.45 -11.34 -19.19
N LYS A 14 -14.63 -10.73 -19.28
CA LYS A 14 -15.17 -10.25 -20.54
C LYS A 14 -14.54 -8.91 -20.92
N PRO A 15 -14.24 -8.65 -22.21
CA PRO A 15 -13.85 -7.33 -22.67
C PRO A 15 -14.90 -6.29 -22.23
N LYS A 16 -14.46 -5.15 -21.69
CA LYS A 16 -15.37 -4.08 -21.23
C LYS A 16 -14.82 -2.70 -21.62
N GLY A 17 -15.55 -2.03 -22.51
CA GLY A 17 -15.29 -0.66 -22.95
C GLY A 17 -14.56 -0.61 -24.30
N GLU A 18 -14.97 0.33 -25.15
CA GLU A 18 -14.44 0.52 -26.52
C GLU A 18 -12.94 0.86 -26.51
N ALA A 19 -12.47 1.63 -25.53
CA ALA A 19 -11.07 2.05 -25.41
C ALA A 19 -10.05 0.91 -25.22
N TYR A 20 -10.49 -0.28 -24.80
CA TYR A 20 -9.64 -1.47 -24.68
C TYR A 20 -10.04 -2.58 -25.65
N ALA A 21 -10.86 -2.28 -26.66
CA ALA A 21 -11.36 -3.28 -27.62
C ALA A 21 -10.22 -3.97 -28.39
N ALA A 22 -9.15 -3.23 -28.72
CA ALA A 22 -7.96 -3.76 -29.37
C ALA A 22 -7.11 -4.68 -28.46
N TYR A 23 -7.34 -4.67 -27.14
CA TYR A 23 -6.55 -5.41 -26.16
C TYR A 23 -7.44 -6.32 -25.32
N PRO A 24 -7.86 -7.48 -25.86
CA PRO A 24 -8.69 -8.42 -25.12
C PRO A 24 -7.94 -8.98 -23.90
N PRO A 25 -8.67 -9.52 -22.90
CA PRO A 25 -8.04 -10.24 -21.80
C PRO A 25 -7.25 -11.45 -22.31
N THR A 26 -5.98 -11.51 -21.92
CA THR A 26 -5.07 -12.62 -22.23
C THR A 26 -4.64 -13.33 -20.94
N ARG A 27 -3.75 -14.32 -21.07
CA ARG A 27 -3.08 -14.90 -19.90
C ARG A 27 -2.28 -13.86 -19.09
N TRP A 28 -1.79 -12.81 -19.75
CA TRP A 28 -0.84 -11.86 -19.17
C TRP A 28 -1.43 -10.48 -18.94
N GLY A 29 -2.54 -10.13 -19.59
CA GLY A 29 -3.09 -8.79 -19.61
C GLY A 29 -4.61 -8.77 -19.44
N ASN A 30 -5.13 -7.77 -18.75
CA ASN A 30 -6.54 -7.37 -18.80
C ASN A 30 -6.63 -5.84 -18.56
N ARG A 31 -7.84 -5.28 -18.72
CA ARG A 31 -8.08 -3.83 -18.54
C ARG A 31 -7.49 -3.24 -17.26
N ASP A 32 -7.54 -3.97 -16.14
CA ASP A 32 -7.15 -3.42 -14.83
C ASP A 32 -5.62 -3.30 -14.66
N ILE A 33 -4.84 -3.97 -15.52
CA ILE A 33 -3.38 -3.98 -15.47
C ILE A 33 -2.71 -3.41 -16.72
N TYR A 34 -3.46 -3.20 -17.81
CA TYR A 34 -2.98 -2.43 -18.97
C TYR A 34 -2.72 -0.97 -18.61
N PRO A 35 -1.94 -0.24 -19.45
CA PRO A 35 -1.73 1.19 -19.26
C PRO A 35 -3.05 1.97 -19.13
N ILE A 36 -3.06 2.94 -18.22
CA ILE A 36 -4.24 3.78 -17.98
C ILE A 36 -4.41 4.80 -19.11
N ILE A 37 -5.60 4.81 -19.72
CA ILE A 37 -5.99 5.79 -20.75
C ILE A 37 -6.08 7.21 -20.19
N ALA A 38 -5.89 8.22 -21.05
CA ALA A 38 -5.91 9.64 -20.65
C ALA A 38 -7.19 10.03 -19.89
N ALA A 39 -8.36 9.55 -20.30
CA ALA A 39 -9.65 9.88 -19.67
C ALA A 39 -9.78 9.38 -18.21
N GLU A 40 -9.02 8.38 -17.80
CA GLU A 40 -9.05 7.85 -16.42
C GLU A 40 -7.95 8.46 -15.53
N ARG A 41 -7.06 9.29 -16.09
CA ARG A 41 -5.99 10.01 -15.38
C ARG A 41 -6.51 11.24 -14.64
N THR A 42 -7.17 10.99 -13.52
CA THR A 42 -7.99 11.98 -12.81
C THR A 42 -7.30 12.60 -11.59
N TYR A 43 -6.19 12.01 -11.10
CA TYR A 43 -5.59 12.40 -9.83
C TYR A 43 -4.72 13.65 -9.97
N GLN A 44 -5.06 14.69 -9.22
CA GLN A 44 -4.32 15.93 -9.12
C GLN A 44 -3.38 15.92 -7.90
N TRP A 45 -2.56 16.96 -7.77
CA TRP A 45 -1.58 17.06 -6.68
C TRP A 45 -2.23 17.02 -5.28
N TYR A 46 -3.44 17.60 -5.14
CA TYR A 46 -4.18 17.62 -3.88
C TYR A 46 -4.75 16.24 -3.52
N ASP A 47 -5.08 15.41 -4.51
CA ASP A 47 -5.53 14.03 -4.27
C ASP A 47 -4.38 13.21 -3.68
N PHE A 48 -3.17 13.32 -4.24
CA PHE A 48 -1.99 12.65 -3.68
C PHE A 48 -1.63 13.18 -2.29
N PHE A 49 -1.76 14.48 -2.05
CA PHE A 49 -1.56 15.06 -0.72
C PHE A 49 -2.57 14.49 0.29
N ALA A 50 -3.86 14.52 -0.03
CA ALA A 50 -4.91 13.98 0.82
C ALA A 50 -4.78 12.46 1.04
N TYR A 51 -4.31 11.71 0.02
CA TYR A 51 -4.04 10.28 0.12
C TYR A 51 -2.99 10.00 1.19
N TRP A 52 -1.86 10.70 1.15
CA TRP A 52 -0.78 10.51 2.12
C TRP A 52 -1.15 10.97 3.52
N PHE A 53 -1.91 12.06 3.63
CA PHE A 53 -2.38 12.50 4.92
C PHE A 53 -3.42 11.56 5.53
N THR A 54 -4.32 11.02 4.73
CA THR A 54 -5.29 10.02 5.21
C THR A 54 -4.63 8.70 5.57
N ALA A 55 -3.59 8.28 4.83
CA ALA A 55 -2.83 7.07 5.13
C ALA A 55 -1.86 7.24 6.33
N GLY A 56 -1.33 8.44 6.54
CA GLY A 56 -0.38 8.74 7.62
C GLY A 56 -1.04 9.11 8.94
N ILE A 57 -2.01 10.03 8.90
CA ILE A 57 -2.90 10.34 10.03
C ILE A 57 -3.98 9.26 10.07
N ALA A 58 -3.56 8.03 10.35
CA ALA A 58 -4.40 6.86 10.47
C ALA A 58 -4.12 6.16 11.79
N LEU A 59 -5.01 5.26 12.21
CA LEU A 59 -4.80 4.45 13.41
C LEU A 59 -3.48 3.66 13.35
N SER A 60 -3.01 3.29 12.17
CA SER A 60 -1.70 2.64 12.01
C SER A 60 -0.53 3.55 12.38
N GLY A 61 -0.54 4.82 11.95
CA GLY A 61 0.50 5.78 12.31
C GLY A 61 0.47 6.13 13.81
N TRP A 62 -0.75 6.30 14.35
CA TRP A 62 -0.99 6.50 15.78
C TRP A 62 -0.43 5.35 16.63
N THR A 63 -0.83 4.13 16.30
CA THR A 63 -0.47 2.93 17.07
C THR A 63 1.01 2.60 16.95
N LEU A 64 1.62 2.91 15.81
CA LEU A 64 3.06 2.74 15.62
C LEU A 64 3.87 3.70 16.51
N GLY A 65 3.47 4.97 16.65
CA GLY A 65 4.14 5.90 17.57
C GLY A 65 3.96 5.53 19.05
N SER A 66 2.72 5.23 19.46
CA SER A 66 2.39 4.88 20.85
C SER A 66 2.96 3.54 21.29
N SER A 67 3.03 2.53 20.41
CA SER A 67 3.65 1.23 20.72
C SER A 67 5.16 1.34 20.99
N LEU A 68 5.87 2.25 20.32
CA LEU A 68 7.29 2.53 20.60
C LEU A 68 7.51 3.11 22.00
N VAL A 69 6.60 3.97 22.47
CA VAL A 69 6.63 4.47 23.85
C VAL A 69 6.31 3.36 24.85
N ALA A 70 5.33 2.51 24.53
CA ALA A 70 4.94 1.39 25.37
C ALA A 70 6.05 0.35 25.59
N ILE A 71 7.03 0.25 24.68
CA ILE A 71 8.22 -0.61 24.83
C ILE A 71 9.42 0.07 25.52
N GLY A 72 9.24 1.29 26.05
CA GLY A 72 10.24 1.99 26.86
C GLY A 72 11.07 3.05 26.13
N LEU A 73 10.72 3.43 24.89
CA LEU A 73 11.31 4.63 24.27
C LEU A 73 10.66 5.90 24.84
N THR A 74 11.43 6.99 24.93
CA THR A 74 10.85 8.31 25.26
C THR A 74 10.03 8.85 24.08
N ALA A 75 9.17 9.83 24.31
CA ALA A 75 8.37 10.46 23.25
C ALA A 75 9.25 11.00 22.10
N GLY A 76 10.35 11.67 22.44
CA GLY A 76 11.30 12.19 21.44
C GLY A 76 11.99 11.09 20.63
N GLN A 77 12.37 9.99 21.28
CA GLN A 77 12.96 8.83 20.60
C GLN A 77 11.96 8.12 19.68
N ALA A 78 10.73 7.92 20.14
CA ALA A 78 9.67 7.34 19.33
C ALA A 78 9.42 8.19 18.07
N LEU A 79 9.27 9.51 18.22
CA LEU A 79 9.05 10.42 17.08
C LEU A 79 10.24 10.48 16.13
N GLY A 80 11.46 10.50 16.65
CA GLY A 80 12.68 10.41 15.84
C GLY A 80 12.73 9.11 15.03
N ALA A 81 12.36 7.99 15.64
CA ALA A 81 12.32 6.70 14.96
C ALA A 81 11.26 6.67 13.84
N VAL A 82 10.06 7.20 14.11
CA VAL A 82 9.00 7.33 13.10
C VAL A 82 9.43 8.22 11.96
N LEU A 83 9.96 9.42 12.23
CA LEU A 83 10.35 10.37 11.18
C LEU A 83 11.42 9.77 10.26
N LEU A 84 12.45 9.14 10.83
CA LEU A 84 13.51 8.51 10.05
C LEU A 84 12.98 7.35 9.21
N GLY A 85 12.22 6.43 9.80
CA GLY A 85 11.69 5.28 9.07
C GLY A 85 10.66 5.68 8.01
N ALA A 86 9.82 6.68 8.30
CA ALA A 86 8.87 7.25 7.35
C ALA A 86 9.58 7.96 6.18
N SER A 87 10.73 8.60 6.44
CA SER A 87 11.56 9.21 5.39
C SER A 87 12.14 8.16 4.45
N PHE A 88 12.60 7.02 4.97
CA PHE A 88 13.03 5.88 4.14
C PHE A 88 11.87 5.31 3.31
N ALA A 89 10.69 5.12 3.93
CA ALA A 89 9.52 4.65 3.20
C ALA A 89 9.07 5.64 2.12
N SER A 90 9.17 6.94 2.37
CA SER A 90 8.87 8.03 1.44
C SER A 90 9.83 8.07 0.26
N LEU A 91 11.13 7.87 0.50
CA LEU A 91 12.10 7.69 -0.57
C LEU A 91 11.74 6.50 -1.47
N ASN A 92 11.36 5.37 -0.89
CA ASN A 92 10.91 4.20 -1.66
C ASN A 92 9.62 4.47 -2.44
N ALA A 93 8.68 5.18 -1.83
CA ALA A 93 7.43 5.60 -2.47
C ALA A 93 7.72 6.48 -3.69
N PHE A 94 8.64 7.43 -3.59
CA PHE A 94 9.10 8.23 -4.74
C PHE A 94 9.73 7.35 -5.83
N LEU A 95 10.68 6.49 -5.45
CA LEU A 95 11.43 5.66 -6.41
C LEU A 95 10.53 4.66 -7.16
N CYS A 96 9.56 4.06 -6.47
CA CYS A 96 8.62 3.10 -7.08
C CYS A 96 7.46 3.79 -7.78
N GLY A 97 6.92 4.86 -7.19
CA GLY A 97 5.79 5.58 -7.75
C GLY A 97 6.13 6.35 -9.03
N GLU A 98 7.39 6.73 -9.25
CA GLU A 98 7.84 7.32 -10.52
C GLU A 98 7.62 6.37 -11.71
N MET A 99 7.65 5.06 -11.48
CA MET A 99 7.42 4.05 -12.52
C MET A 99 5.99 4.13 -13.08
N GLY A 100 4.99 4.18 -12.20
CA GLY A 100 3.59 4.32 -12.60
C GLY A 100 3.29 5.67 -13.23
N ARG A 101 3.98 6.73 -12.78
CA ARG A 101 3.84 8.08 -13.34
C ARG A 101 4.38 8.20 -14.77
N GLN A 102 5.48 7.52 -15.09
CA GLN A 102 6.13 7.60 -16.41
C GLN A 102 5.50 6.67 -17.44
N HIS A 103 5.09 5.47 -17.01
CA HIS A 103 4.66 4.40 -17.90
C HIS A 103 3.16 4.07 -17.79
N TYR A 104 2.44 4.70 -16.85
CA TYR A 104 1.02 4.47 -16.60
C TYR A 104 0.65 3.00 -16.29
N ILE A 105 1.62 2.23 -15.77
CA ILE A 105 1.45 0.82 -15.37
C ILE A 105 1.60 0.62 -13.86
N GLY A 106 0.98 -0.44 -13.34
CA GLY A 106 1.02 -0.80 -11.92
C GLY A 106 2.27 -1.57 -11.48
N TYR A 107 2.34 -1.85 -10.19
CA TYR A 107 3.46 -2.55 -9.55
C TYR A 107 3.67 -3.96 -10.11
N THR A 108 2.58 -4.69 -10.32
CA THR A 108 2.63 -6.05 -10.86
C THR A 108 3.38 -6.14 -12.19
N MET A 109 3.21 -5.14 -13.05
CA MET A 109 3.88 -5.08 -14.34
C MET A 109 5.36 -4.73 -14.19
N MET A 110 5.70 -3.81 -13.29
CA MET A 110 7.10 -3.52 -12.95
C MET A 110 7.81 -4.74 -12.36
N GLY A 111 7.10 -5.55 -11.56
CA GLY A 111 7.58 -6.83 -11.06
C GLY A 111 8.00 -7.79 -12.20
N ARG A 112 7.24 -7.85 -13.30
CA ARG A 112 7.60 -8.66 -14.48
C ARG A 112 8.86 -8.14 -15.17
N ALA A 113 9.03 -6.82 -15.23
CA ALA A 113 10.22 -6.22 -15.82
C ALA A 113 11.51 -6.68 -15.12
N THR A 114 11.47 -6.80 -13.79
CA THR A 114 12.64 -7.14 -12.98
C THR A 114 12.81 -8.63 -12.73
N TRP A 115 11.73 -9.34 -12.39
CA TRP A 115 11.79 -10.74 -11.94
C TRP A 115 11.49 -11.76 -13.06
N GLY A 116 10.93 -11.28 -14.16
CA GLY A 116 10.39 -12.10 -15.23
C GLY A 116 8.90 -12.39 -15.05
N LEU A 117 8.27 -12.88 -16.12
CA LEU A 117 6.82 -13.11 -16.15
C LEU A 117 6.35 -14.04 -15.01
N TYR A 118 7.00 -15.20 -14.85
CA TYR A 118 6.68 -16.11 -13.74
C TYR A 118 7.37 -15.70 -12.43
N GLY A 119 8.57 -15.12 -12.51
CA GLY A 119 9.31 -14.72 -11.31
C GLY A 119 8.58 -13.67 -10.48
N SER A 120 7.80 -12.80 -11.14
CA SER A 120 6.98 -11.78 -10.50
C SER A 120 5.95 -12.34 -9.51
N TYR A 121 5.54 -13.61 -9.65
CA TYR A 121 4.58 -14.24 -8.72
C TYR A 121 5.12 -14.38 -7.30
N LEU A 122 6.43 -14.51 -7.10
CA LEU A 122 7.02 -14.48 -5.76
C LEU A 122 6.74 -13.13 -5.07
N CYS A 123 7.00 -12.03 -5.80
CA CYS A 123 6.81 -10.67 -5.28
C CYS A 123 5.34 -10.37 -5.00
N ILE A 124 4.47 -10.80 -5.94
CA ILE A 124 3.02 -10.64 -5.78
C ILE A 124 2.53 -11.45 -4.59
N PHE A 125 2.96 -12.70 -4.43
CA PHE A 125 2.57 -13.54 -3.30
C PHE A 125 2.94 -12.89 -1.96
N LEU A 126 4.19 -12.45 -1.79
CA LEU A 126 4.65 -11.78 -0.56
C LEU A 126 3.85 -10.49 -0.28
N SER A 127 3.58 -9.70 -1.32
CA SER A 127 2.80 -8.46 -1.21
C SER A 127 1.32 -8.71 -0.86
N VAL A 128 0.71 -9.73 -1.45
CA VAL A 128 -0.66 -10.15 -1.16
C VAL A 128 -0.78 -10.65 0.27
N VAL A 129 0.14 -11.51 0.75
CA VAL A 129 0.13 -12.01 2.13
C VAL A 129 0.21 -10.85 3.12
N GLN A 130 1.17 -9.94 2.92
CA GLN A 130 1.29 -8.75 3.76
C GLN A 130 -0.02 -7.95 3.76
N SER A 131 -0.56 -7.65 2.57
CA SER A 131 -1.78 -6.84 2.49
C SER A 131 -3.01 -7.51 3.07
N LEU A 132 -3.12 -8.82 3.03
CA LEU A 132 -4.22 -9.53 3.70
C LEU A 132 -4.16 -9.32 5.22
N ILE A 133 -2.95 -9.37 5.80
CA ILE A 133 -2.76 -9.07 7.23
C ILE A 133 -3.11 -7.62 7.54
N TYR A 134 -2.58 -6.65 6.79
CA TYR A 134 -2.92 -5.23 7.00
C TYR A 134 -4.40 -4.96 6.75
N PHE A 135 -5.02 -5.60 5.76
CA PHE A 135 -6.44 -5.50 5.50
C PHE A 135 -7.24 -5.96 6.72
N GLY A 136 -6.89 -7.11 7.27
CA GLY A 136 -7.50 -7.63 8.48
C GLY A 136 -7.31 -6.70 9.69
N ILE A 137 -6.11 -6.16 9.89
CA ILE A 137 -5.81 -5.21 10.97
C ILE A 137 -6.67 -3.94 10.86
N GLN A 138 -6.68 -3.27 9.69
CA GLN A 138 -7.52 -2.07 9.53
C GLN A 138 -9.00 -2.39 9.67
N SER A 139 -9.41 -3.58 9.23
CA SER A 139 -10.78 -4.04 9.38
C SER A 139 -11.18 -4.26 10.83
N PHE A 140 -10.26 -4.78 11.63
CA PHE A 140 -10.49 -4.96 13.06
C PHE A 140 -10.57 -3.62 13.79
N TYR A 141 -9.70 -2.66 13.44
CA TYR A 141 -9.84 -1.29 13.93
C TYR A 141 -11.16 -0.64 13.50
N GLY A 142 -11.59 -0.86 12.26
CA GLY A 142 -12.91 -0.43 11.78
C GLY A 142 -14.06 -1.05 12.57
N GLY A 143 -13.91 -2.33 12.95
CA GLY A 143 -14.83 -3.03 13.84
C GLY A 143 -14.87 -2.45 15.25
N GLN A 144 -13.72 -2.12 15.83
CA GLN A 144 -13.64 -1.46 17.14
C GLN A 144 -14.23 -0.03 17.10
N ALA A 145 -14.04 0.72 16.01
CA ALA A 145 -14.70 2.02 15.83
C ALA A 145 -16.23 1.85 15.74
N THR A 146 -16.70 0.76 15.16
CA THR A 146 -18.12 0.40 15.11
C THR A 146 -18.64 0.02 16.50
N VAL A 147 -17.87 -0.72 17.30
CA VAL A 147 -18.21 -0.98 18.72
C VAL A 147 -18.33 0.34 19.49
N LEU A 148 -17.39 1.27 19.31
CA LEU A 148 -17.42 2.57 19.97
C LEU A 148 -18.71 3.35 19.66
N LEU A 149 -19.15 3.31 18.39
CA LEU A 149 -20.42 3.90 17.93
C LEU A 149 -21.64 3.19 18.55
N LEU A 150 -21.67 1.86 18.50
CA LEU A 150 -22.78 1.06 19.03
C LEU A 150 -22.90 1.23 20.55
N ASN A 151 -21.79 1.26 21.28
CA ASN A 151 -21.75 1.58 22.69
C ASN A 151 -22.33 2.96 22.97
N ALA A 152 -22.00 3.98 22.17
CA ALA A 152 -22.52 5.32 22.37
C ALA A 152 -24.03 5.42 22.12
N ILE A 153 -24.56 4.72 21.12
CA ILE A 153 -25.98 4.75 20.77
C ILE A 153 -26.81 3.88 21.74
N PHE A 154 -26.36 2.65 22.00
CA PHE A 154 -27.13 1.62 22.68
C PHE A 154 -26.50 1.23 24.02
N PRO A 155 -27.07 1.67 25.17
CA PRO A 155 -26.59 1.28 26.49
C PRO A 155 -26.66 -0.22 26.77
N SER A 156 -27.49 -0.96 26.03
CA SER A 156 -27.57 -2.43 26.11
C SER A 156 -26.37 -3.10 25.44
N PHE A 157 -25.81 -2.49 24.39
CA PHE A 157 -24.64 -3.02 23.68
C PHE A 157 -23.37 -2.88 24.52
N LEU A 158 -23.18 -1.73 25.19
CA LEU A 158 -22.08 -1.54 26.15
C LEU A 158 -22.10 -2.58 27.28
N ARG A 159 -23.29 -2.97 27.74
CA ARG A 159 -23.50 -3.95 28.83
C ARG A 159 -23.60 -5.40 28.33
N MET A 160 -23.36 -5.64 27.05
CA MET A 160 -23.46 -6.98 26.46
C MET A 160 -22.40 -7.89 27.05
N LYS A 161 -22.84 -9.03 27.61
CA LYS A 161 -21.92 -10.05 28.12
C LYS A 161 -21.26 -10.79 26.96
N ASN A 162 -19.99 -11.12 27.12
CA ASN A 162 -19.29 -11.99 26.19
C ASN A 162 -19.87 -13.41 26.26
N THR A 163 -20.26 -13.95 25.10
CA THR A 163 -20.80 -15.31 24.93
C THR A 163 -19.80 -16.26 24.29
N LEU A 164 -18.67 -15.74 23.80
CA LEU A 164 -17.63 -16.53 23.14
C LEU A 164 -16.64 -17.13 24.15
N PRO A 165 -16.13 -18.35 23.89
CA PRO A 165 -15.08 -18.93 24.72
C PRO A 165 -13.76 -18.15 24.59
N ALA A 166 -12.91 -18.21 25.61
CA ALA A 166 -11.60 -17.54 25.59
C ALA A 166 -10.72 -17.96 24.39
N SER A 167 -10.88 -19.19 23.90
CA SER A 167 -10.17 -19.71 22.72
C SER A 167 -10.47 -18.95 21.42
N ALA A 168 -11.59 -18.23 21.35
CA ALA A 168 -11.93 -17.40 20.19
C ALA A 168 -10.99 -16.21 19.99
N GLY A 169 -10.31 -15.76 21.06
CA GLY A 169 -9.40 -14.61 21.02
C GLY A 169 -10.08 -13.27 20.73
N ILE A 170 -11.41 -13.19 20.82
CA ILE A 170 -12.24 -12.01 20.59
C ILE A 170 -13.48 -12.06 21.48
N THR A 171 -14.04 -10.90 21.80
CA THR A 171 -15.31 -10.79 22.54
C THR A 171 -16.50 -10.67 21.60
N THR A 172 -17.70 -11.08 22.04
CA THR A 172 -18.94 -10.98 21.25
C THR A 172 -19.19 -9.56 20.70
N PRO A 173 -19.06 -8.47 21.48
CA PRO A 173 -19.26 -7.11 20.96
C PRO A 173 -18.26 -6.76 19.84
N ASN A 174 -16.98 -7.12 20.01
CA ASN A 174 -15.94 -6.87 19.00
C ASN A 174 -16.17 -7.66 17.72
N LEU A 175 -16.66 -8.91 17.82
CA LEU A 175 -17.00 -9.70 16.63
C LEU A 175 -18.19 -9.07 15.88
N ILE A 176 -19.22 -8.62 16.60
CA ILE A 176 -20.37 -7.92 15.99
C ILE A 176 -19.89 -6.64 15.29
N GLY A 177 -19.09 -5.82 15.97
CA GLY A 177 -18.56 -4.59 15.38
C GLY A 177 -17.73 -4.87 14.11
N PHE A 178 -16.89 -5.89 14.13
CA PHE A 178 -16.12 -6.34 12.96
C PHE A 178 -17.01 -6.78 11.79
N LEU A 179 -18.04 -7.59 12.04
CA LEU A 179 -18.96 -8.05 11.00
C LEU A 179 -19.79 -6.90 10.41
N VAL A 180 -20.23 -5.95 11.25
CA VAL A 180 -20.93 -4.75 10.78
C VAL A 180 -19.99 -3.88 9.92
N PHE A 181 -18.75 -3.68 10.35
CA PHE A 181 -17.75 -3.00 9.52
C PHE A 181 -17.57 -3.68 8.16
N MET A 182 -17.43 -5.01 8.13
CA MET A 182 -17.31 -5.79 6.91
C MET A 182 -18.51 -5.62 5.98
N ALA A 183 -19.72 -5.62 6.54
CA ALA A 183 -20.96 -5.41 5.80
C ALA A 183 -21.03 -4.01 5.18
N ILE A 184 -20.53 -2.98 5.88
CA ILE A 184 -20.43 -1.61 5.37
C ILE A 184 -19.32 -1.50 4.30
N PHE A 185 -18.19 -2.17 4.50
CA PHE A 185 -17.02 -2.08 3.63
C PHE A 185 -17.22 -2.78 2.28
N ALA A 186 -17.84 -3.97 2.26
CA ALA A 186 -17.92 -4.80 1.05
C ALA A 186 -18.58 -4.11 -0.16
N PRO A 187 -19.67 -3.33 -0.03
CA PRO A 187 -20.24 -2.57 -1.16
C PRO A 187 -19.29 -1.50 -1.72
N ILE A 188 -18.44 -0.91 -0.88
CA ILE A 188 -17.51 0.18 -1.27
C ILE A 188 -16.42 -0.35 -2.22
N VAL A 189 -16.08 -1.63 -2.14
CA VAL A 189 -15.12 -2.30 -3.05
C VAL A 189 -15.53 -2.21 -4.52
N ALA A 190 -16.83 -2.02 -4.81
CA ALA A 190 -17.32 -1.86 -6.17
C ALA A 190 -16.95 -0.51 -6.81
N VAL A 191 -16.51 0.48 -6.03
CA VAL A 191 -16.17 1.83 -6.50
C VAL A 191 -14.85 1.78 -7.29
N PRO A 192 -14.82 2.25 -8.56
CA PRO A 192 -13.59 2.30 -9.36
C PRO A 192 -12.52 3.23 -8.75
N PRO A 193 -11.22 2.87 -8.80
CA PRO A 193 -10.15 3.70 -8.24
C PRO A 193 -10.13 5.14 -8.75
N HIS A 194 -10.33 5.36 -10.06
CA HIS A 194 -10.34 6.70 -10.66
C HIS A 194 -11.45 7.63 -10.11
N LYS A 195 -12.45 7.10 -9.37
CA LYS A 195 -13.49 7.91 -8.73
C LYS A 195 -13.21 8.20 -7.25
N LEU A 196 -12.24 7.54 -6.64
CA LEU A 196 -11.93 7.67 -5.21
C LEU A 196 -11.31 9.02 -4.85
N GLY A 197 -10.71 9.73 -5.82
CA GLY A 197 -10.15 11.06 -5.63
C GLY A 197 -11.11 12.02 -4.91
N LYS A 198 -12.39 12.02 -5.30
CA LYS A 198 -13.42 12.90 -4.73
C LYS A 198 -13.72 12.65 -3.25
N LEU A 199 -13.40 11.46 -2.73
CA LEU A 199 -13.64 11.09 -1.33
C LEU A 199 -12.44 11.36 -0.42
N LEU A 200 -11.26 11.62 -1.00
CA LEU A 200 -10.01 11.80 -0.25
C LEU A 200 -10.06 13.02 0.69
N LEU A 201 -10.40 14.19 0.14
CA LEU A 201 -10.43 15.45 0.90
C LEU A 201 -11.43 15.44 2.05
N PRO A 202 -12.70 15.02 1.86
CA PRO A 202 -13.66 14.94 2.96
C PRO A 202 -13.23 13.97 4.08
N VAL A 203 -12.72 12.79 3.72
CA VAL A 203 -12.25 11.81 4.72
C VAL A 203 -11.02 12.30 5.45
N PHE A 204 -10.08 12.94 4.74
CA PHE A 204 -8.93 13.59 5.33
C PHE A 204 -9.34 14.62 6.38
N ALA A 205 -10.25 15.54 6.04
CA ALA A 205 -10.75 16.55 6.98
C ALA A 205 -11.42 15.92 8.21
N CYS A 206 -12.28 14.92 7.99
CA CYS A 206 -12.94 14.18 9.07
C CYS A 206 -11.93 13.50 10.01
N THR A 207 -10.87 12.91 9.46
CA THR A 207 -9.83 12.23 10.23
C THR A 207 -9.02 13.22 11.06
N CYS A 208 -8.62 14.36 10.48
CA CYS A 208 -7.91 15.41 11.20
C CYS A 208 -8.71 15.98 12.37
N VAL A 209 -9.99 16.28 12.15
CA VAL A 209 -10.88 16.78 13.22
C VAL A 209 -11.02 15.75 14.34
N THR A 210 -11.12 14.46 13.99
CA THR A 210 -11.21 13.38 14.97
C THR A 210 -9.95 13.27 15.81
N PHE A 211 -8.77 13.28 15.18
CA PHE A 211 -7.49 13.20 15.89
C PHE A 211 -7.26 14.41 16.78
N ALA A 212 -7.55 15.62 16.28
CA ALA A 212 -7.46 16.84 17.07
C ALA A 212 -8.43 16.84 18.25
N GLY A 213 -9.66 16.33 18.06
CA GLY A 213 -10.67 16.22 19.11
C GLY A 213 -10.26 15.25 20.22
N VAL A 214 -9.77 14.05 19.86
CA VAL A 214 -9.29 13.06 20.83
C VAL A 214 -8.05 13.57 21.56
N LEU A 215 -7.12 14.23 20.85
CA LEU A 215 -5.96 14.86 21.47
C LEU A 215 -6.38 15.94 22.47
N GLY A 216 -7.24 16.87 22.06
CA GLY A 216 -7.73 17.95 22.92
C GLY A 216 -8.42 17.41 24.18
N TRP A 217 -9.24 16.36 24.03
CA TRP A 217 -9.86 15.68 25.16
C TRP A 217 -8.84 15.06 26.12
N ALA A 218 -7.88 14.28 25.61
CA ALA A 218 -6.91 13.58 26.44
C ALA A 218 -6.02 14.55 27.22
N LEU A 219 -5.52 15.60 26.57
CA LEU A 219 -4.70 16.63 27.20
C LEU A 219 -5.49 17.39 28.27
N HIS A 220 -6.74 17.75 27.99
CA HIS A 220 -7.58 18.46 28.96
C HIS A 220 -7.90 17.60 30.18
N ALA A 221 -8.27 16.33 29.97
CA ALA A 221 -8.61 15.40 31.05
C ALA A 221 -7.44 15.14 32.02
N ASN A 222 -6.21 15.17 31.50
CA ASN A 222 -4.98 14.96 32.29
C ASN A 222 -4.36 16.26 32.83
N GLY A 223 -4.86 17.43 32.42
CA GLY A 223 -4.22 18.72 32.74
C GLY A 223 -2.90 18.97 32.00
N GLY A 224 -2.63 18.25 30.90
CA GLY A 224 -1.42 18.39 30.10
C GLY A 224 -1.01 17.09 29.38
N PRO A 225 0.15 17.10 28.69
CA PRO A 225 0.62 15.96 27.89
C PRO A 225 1.18 14.78 28.69
N GLY A 226 1.18 14.84 30.02
CA GLY A 226 1.83 13.83 30.86
C GLY A 226 3.37 13.94 30.83
N ASN A 227 4.07 12.89 31.30
CA ASN A 227 5.53 12.86 31.34
C ASN A 227 6.11 12.33 30.03
N LEU A 228 6.57 13.24 29.17
CA LEU A 228 7.17 12.91 27.87
C LEU A 228 8.68 12.63 27.92
N VAL A 229 9.33 12.96 29.04
CA VAL A 229 10.80 12.91 29.19
C VAL A 229 11.25 11.56 29.74
N ALA A 230 10.57 11.04 30.76
CA ALA A 230 10.86 9.73 31.28
C ALA A 230 10.20 8.64 30.43
N PRO A 231 10.87 7.49 30.20
CA PRO A 231 10.21 6.37 29.55
C PRO A 231 9.13 5.79 30.46
N ALA A 232 8.05 5.29 29.86
CA ALA A 232 6.96 4.61 30.58
C ALA A 232 7.43 3.34 31.31
N ILE A 233 8.51 2.71 30.81
CA ILE A 233 9.13 1.52 31.38
C ILE A 233 10.65 1.74 31.41
N ALA A 234 11.30 1.44 32.54
CA ALA A 234 12.75 1.55 32.66
C ALA A 234 13.46 0.47 31.82
N ILE A 235 14.30 0.90 30.89
CA ILE A 235 15.12 0.01 30.04
C ILE A 235 16.60 0.40 30.10
N THR A 236 17.49 -0.57 29.88
CA THR A 236 18.94 -0.31 29.91
C THR A 236 19.38 0.57 28.74
N PRO A 237 20.49 1.34 28.86
CA PRO A 237 20.98 2.18 27.77
C PRO A 237 21.26 1.42 26.47
N LEU A 238 21.75 0.18 26.56
CA LEU A 238 22.00 -0.66 25.39
C LEU A 238 20.70 -1.11 24.73
N ALA A 239 19.74 -1.60 25.53
CA ALA A 239 18.42 -2.01 25.03
C ALA A 239 17.69 -0.84 24.36
N ASN A 240 17.81 0.37 24.92
CA ASN A 240 17.24 1.60 24.34
C ASN A 240 17.78 1.89 22.93
N ARG A 241 19.11 1.77 22.70
CA ARG A 241 19.70 1.99 21.37
C ARG A 241 19.20 0.99 20.33
N TYR A 242 19.11 -0.28 20.67
CA TYR A 242 18.59 -1.31 19.77
C TYR A 242 17.07 -1.16 19.54
N ALA A 243 16.31 -0.80 20.57
CA ALA A 243 14.88 -0.48 20.43
C ALA A 243 14.66 0.70 19.49
N PHE A 244 15.50 1.74 19.55
CA PHE A 244 15.43 2.89 18.64
C PHE A 244 15.70 2.47 17.19
N VAL A 245 16.80 1.75 16.92
CA VAL A 245 17.13 1.27 15.56
C VAL A 245 16.06 0.31 15.02
N SER A 246 15.59 -0.60 15.88
CA SER A 246 14.49 -1.51 15.55
C SER A 246 13.21 -0.74 15.22
N GLY A 247 12.89 0.32 15.98
CA GLY A 247 11.76 1.20 15.69
C GLY A 247 11.84 1.81 14.29
N ILE A 248 13.00 2.35 13.89
CA ILE A 248 13.20 2.89 12.54
C ILE A 248 13.00 1.79 11.48
N SER A 249 13.63 0.63 11.68
CA SER A 249 13.53 -0.53 10.79
C SER A 249 12.08 -1.00 10.61
N GLN A 250 11.31 -1.03 11.70
CA GLN A 250 9.90 -1.43 11.69
C GLN A 250 9.01 -0.42 10.98
N VAL A 251 9.20 0.89 11.22
CA VAL A 251 8.46 1.94 10.50
C VAL A 251 8.74 1.87 9.00
N ALA A 252 10.02 1.77 8.62
CA ALA A 252 10.41 1.66 7.23
C ALA A 252 9.81 0.39 6.59
N GLY A 253 9.90 -0.75 7.26
CA GLY A 253 9.34 -2.02 6.80
C GLY A 253 7.81 -1.99 6.66
N ALA A 254 7.11 -1.42 7.64
CA ALA A 254 5.65 -1.33 7.66
C ALA A 254 5.09 -0.62 6.42
N TYR A 255 5.72 0.50 6.05
CA TYR A 255 5.25 1.33 4.95
C TYR A 255 5.87 0.98 3.60
N THR A 256 6.96 0.20 3.56
CA THR A 256 7.58 -0.22 2.29
C THR A 256 6.65 -1.04 1.40
N GLY A 257 5.80 -1.89 1.99
CA GLY A 257 4.80 -2.66 1.22
C GLY A 257 3.74 -1.79 0.52
N GLY A 258 3.41 -0.63 1.10
CA GLY A 258 2.58 0.39 0.44
C GLY A 258 3.38 1.21 -0.57
N SER A 259 4.60 1.61 -0.21
CA SER A 259 5.49 2.41 -1.04
C SER A 259 5.85 1.73 -2.37
N VAL A 260 6.14 0.43 -2.36
CA VAL A 260 6.49 -0.32 -3.59
C VAL A 260 5.32 -0.39 -4.57
N ARG A 261 4.09 -0.33 -4.07
CA ARG A 261 2.85 -0.34 -4.86
C ARG A 261 2.33 1.04 -5.21
N LEU A 262 3.07 2.10 -4.91
CA LEU A 262 2.59 3.45 -5.21
C LEU A 262 2.36 3.68 -6.72
N SER A 263 3.05 2.91 -7.59
CA SER A 263 2.81 2.91 -9.04
C SER A 263 1.35 2.63 -9.42
N ASP A 264 0.62 1.88 -8.58
CA ASP A 264 -0.79 1.59 -8.77
C ASP A 264 -1.68 2.82 -8.64
N TRP A 265 -1.24 3.83 -7.89
CA TRP A 265 -1.94 5.11 -7.73
C TRP A 265 -1.41 6.16 -8.70
N THR A 266 -0.09 6.21 -8.90
CA THR A 266 0.54 7.28 -9.69
C THR A 266 0.30 7.14 -11.18
N ARG A 267 -0.07 5.95 -11.65
CA ARG A 267 -0.58 5.74 -13.01
C ARG A 267 -1.89 6.47 -13.32
N PHE A 268 -2.63 6.91 -12.31
CA PHE A 268 -3.84 7.73 -12.49
C PHE A 268 -3.55 9.24 -12.47
N THR A 269 -2.29 9.65 -12.44
CA THR A 269 -1.91 11.06 -12.36
C THR A 269 -2.34 11.84 -13.60
N ALA A 270 -3.01 12.97 -13.39
CA ALA A 270 -3.39 13.89 -14.45
C ALA A 270 -2.18 14.65 -15.00
N THR A 271 -1.22 14.99 -14.14
CA THR A 271 0.00 15.71 -14.54
C THR A 271 1.27 15.00 -14.08
N PRO A 272 2.39 15.15 -14.80
CA PRO A 272 3.69 14.59 -14.40
C PRO A 272 4.25 15.11 -13.08
N GLN A 273 3.74 16.22 -12.53
CA GLN A 273 4.27 16.81 -11.29
C GLN A 273 3.41 16.49 -10.07
N ALA A 274 2.12 16.19 -10.27
CA ALA A 274 1.14 16.00 -9.21
C ALA A 274 1.59 15.06 -8.05
N PRO A 275 2.15 13.87 -8.30
CA PRO A 275 2.39 12.94 -7.21
C PRO A 275 3.69 13.21 -6.44
N ARG A 276 4.61 14.02 -6.98
CA ARG A 276 5.97 14.21 -6.43
C ARG A 276 5.96 14.88 -5.06
N VAL A 277 5.17 15.94 -4.89
CA VAL A 277 5.04 16.65 -3.60
C VAL A 277 4.47 15.72 -2.53
N GLY A 278 3.45 14.93 -2.91
CA GLY A 278 2.86 13.93 -2.04
C GLY A 278 3.87 12.88 -1.57
N MET A 279 4.64 12.32 -2.51
CA MET A 279 5.62 11.26 -2.23
C MET A 279 6.72 11.68 -1.27
N VAL A 280 7.29 12.88 -1.43
CA VAL A 280 8.53 13.28 -0.73
C VAL A 280 8.23 13.96 0.60
N ILE A 281 7.18 14.78 0.66
CA ILE A 281 6.93 15.65 1.82
C ILE A 281 5.71 15.19 2.61
N ALA A 282 4.61 14.88 1.93
CA ALA A 282 3.34 14.63 2.63
C ALA A 282 3.39 13.33 3.46
N GLN A 283 4.01 12.27 2.94
CA GLN A 283 4.12 10.99 3.65
C GLN A 283 4.89 11.08 4.99
N PRO A 284 6.17 11.51 5.04
CA PRO A 284 6.92 11.51 6.30
C PRO A 284 6.30 12.48 7.31
N LEU A 285 5.77 13.61 6.84
CA LEU A 285 5.08 14.57 7.68
C LEU A 285 3.79 13.99 8.28
N SER A 286 2.92 13.40 7.46
CA SER A 286 1.63 12.89 7.93
C SER A 286 1.79 11.73 8.92
N LEU A 287 2.73 10.81 8.68
CA LEU A 287 3.03 9.72 9.60
C LEU A 287 3.56 10.25 10.93
N THR A 288 4.47 11.23 10.90
CA THR A 288 5.05 11.82 12.11
C THR A 288 3.99 12.57 12.91
N ILE A 289 3.08 13.29 12.26
CA ILE A 289 1.94 13.94 12.92
C ILE A 289 1.00 12.89 13.54
N GLY A 290 0.66 11.83 12.81
CA GLY A 290 -0.18 10.74 13.33
C GLY A 290 0.45 10.07 14.56
N ALA A 291 1.76 9.81 14.51
CA ALA A 291 2.52 9.26 15.63
C ALA A 291 2.61 10.23 16.81
N LEU A 292 2.81 11.54 16.57
CA LEU A 292 2.80 12.58 17.60
C LEU A 292 1.49 12.58 18.38
N VAL A 293 0.36 12.58 17.67
CA VAL A 293 -0.95 12.50 18.31
C VAL A 293 -1.04 11.24 19.17
N GLY A 294 -0.59 10.09 18.64
CA GLY A 294 -0.64 8.83 19.38
C GLY A 294 0.22 8.82 20.64
N VAL A 295 1.46 9.31 20.55
CA VAL A 295 2.38 9.44 21.68
C VAL A 295 1.81 10.37 22.75
N LEU A 296 1.27 11.53 22.36
CA LEU A 296 0.70 12.49 23.30
C LEU A 296 -0.55 11.95 23.99
N VAL A 297 -1.44 11.27 23.28
CA VAL A 297 -2.64 10.71 23.90
C VAL A 297 -2.30 9.54 24.82
N THR A 298 -1.41 8.63 24.43
CA THR A 298 -0.98 7.53 25.31
C THR A 298 -0.28 8.07 26.55
N SER A 299 0.56 9.11 26.43
CA SER A 299 1.19 9.77 27.58
C SER A 299 0.17 10.47 28.49
N ALA A 300 -0.78 11.21 27.92
CA ALA A 300 -1.81 11.91 28.68
C ALA A 300 -2.81 10.95 29.35
N THR A 301 -3.02 9.77 28.79
CA THR A 301 -3.94 8.76 29.35
C THR A 301 -3.23 7.72 30.21
N TYR A 302 -1.93 7.84 30.44
CA TYR A 302 -1.12 6.85 31.16
C TYR A 302 -1.67 6.50 32.56
N GLU A 303 -2.03 7.51 33.36
CA GLU A 303 -2.61 7.34 34.70
C GLU A 303 -4.06 6.82 34.66
N LEU A 304 -4.74 6.99 33.53
CA LEU A 304 -6.10 6.49 33.31
C LEU A 304 -6.10 5.01 32.90
N ILE A 305 -5.29 4.67 31.89
CA ILE A 305 -5.12 3.34 31.33
C ILE A 305 -3.84 3.29 30.47
N LEU A 306 -3.01 2.25 30.67
CA LEU A 306 -1.84 2.00 29.83
C LEU A 306 -2.24 1.28 28.54
N GLU A 307 -2.78 2.04 27.58
CA GLU A 307 -3.26 1.51 26.30
C GLU A 307 -2.70 2.32 25.11
N TRP A 308 -2.29 1.62 24.06
CA TRP A 308 -1.70 2.21 22.84
C TRP A 308 -2.74 2.35 21.73
N ASN A 309 -3.86 1.65 21.82
CA ASN A 309 -4.97 1.73 20.89
C ASN A 309 -6.02 2.76 21.34
N PRO A 310 -6.22 3.88 20.61
CA PRO A 310 -7.16 4.93 21.02
C PRO A 310 -8.62 4.47 21.03
N LEU A 311 -8.99 3.47 20.22
CA LEU A 311 -10.35 2.93 20.23
C LEU A 311 -10.64 2.20 21.54
N LEU A 312 -9.64 1.54 22.12
CA LEU A 312 -9.76 0.87 23.41
C LEU A 312 -9.75 1.88 24.57
N ILE A 313 -8.93 2.93 24.48
CA ILE A 313 -8.98 4.06 25.42
C ILE A 313 -10.40 4.65 25.47
N LEU A 314 -10.98 5.00 24.32
CA LEU A 314 -12.31 5.62 24.28
C LEU A 314 -13.42 4.66 24.72
N GLN A 315 -13.31 3.37 24.42
CA GLN A 315 -14.23 2.36 24.93
C GLN A 315 -14.12 2.23 26.46
N TYR A 316 -12.91 2.25 27.02
CA TYR A 316 -12.71 2.23 28.48
C TYR A 316 -13.36 3.46 29.13
N VAL A 317 -13.20 4.65 28.55
CA VAL A 317 -13.86 5.88 29.03
C VAL A 317 -15.38 5.73 29.08
N GLN A 318 -16.00 5.07 28.08
CA GLN A 318 -17.44 4.79 28.11
C GLN A 318 -17.85 3.87 29.27
N THR A 319 -16.96 2.99 29.75
CA THR A 319 -17.26 2.09 30.88
C THR A 319 -17.21 2.79 32.24
N ILE A 320 -16.31 3.77 32.41
CA ILE A 320 -16.14 4.48 33.68
C ILE A 320 -17.01 5.74 33.76
N GLN A 321 -17.32 6.38 32.63
CA GLN A 321 -18.07 7.63 32.58
C GLN A 321 -19.07 7.62 31.41
N TYR A 322 -20.28 7.13 31.66
CA TYR A 322 -21.32 6.98 30.63
C TYR A 322 -22.34 8.14 30.60
N THR A 323 -21.85 9.39 30.57
CA THR A 323 -22.68 10.61 30.53
C THR A 323 -23.11 10.97 29.08
N PRO A 324 -24.15 11.80 28.87
CA PRO A 324 -24.54 12.25 27.53
C PRO A 324 -23.39 12.91 26.75
N ALA A 325 -22.54 13.70 27.42
CA ALA A 325 -21.37 14.32 26.82
C ALA A 325 -20.32 13.28 26.37
N CYS A 326 -20.03 12.28 27.21
CA CYS A 326 -19.13 11.18 26.83
C CYS A 326 -19.68 10.41 25.62
N ARG A 327 -20.97 10.06 25.64
CA ARG A 327 -21.63 9.36 24.53
C ARG A 327 -21.54 10.16 23.23
N ALA A 328 -21.84 11.46 23.27
CA ALA A 328 -21.73 12.32 22.09
C ALA A 328 -20.28 12.42 21.58
N GLY A 329 -19.31 12.69 22.46
CA GLY A 329 -17.90 12.80 22.08
C GLY A 329 -17.35 11.51 21.48
N THR A 330 -17.62 10.37 22.11
CA THR A 330 -17.18 9.05 21.63
C THR A 330 -17.93 8.60 20.38
N PHE A 331 -19.19 9.02 20.18
CA PHE A 331 -19.91 8.80 18.93
C PHE A 331 -19.24 9.52 17.76
N PHE A 332 -18.96 10.82 17.88
CA PHE A 332 -18.32 11.57 16.79
C PHE A 332 -16.89 11.10 16.53
N ALA A 333 -16.14 10.76 17.58
CA ALA A 333 -14.82 10.15 17.43
C ALA A 333 -14.91 8.79 16.71
N GLY A 334 -15.86 7.93 17.10
CA GLY A 334 -16.10 6.65 16.45
C GLY A 334 -16.50 6.78 14.98
N LEU A 335 -17.31 7.78 14.62
CA LEU A 335 -17.70 8.04 13.24
C LEU A 335 -16.50 8.42 12.38
N GLY A 336 -15.63 9.30 12.89
CA GLY A 336 -14.44 9.71 12.18
C GLY A 336 -13.39 8.62 12.06
N PHE A 337 -13.19 7.81 13.11
CA PHE A 337 -12.33 6.62 13.01
C PHE A 337 -12.90 5.60 12.04
N LEU A 338 -14.22 5.35 12.03
CA LEU A 338 -14.86 4.46 11.07
C LEU A 338 -14.62 4.95 9.63
N ALA A 339 -14.87 6.23 9.35
CA ALA A 339 -14.63 6.81 8.03
C ALA A 339 -13.15 6.70 7.60
N SER A 340 -12.22 6.99 8.52
CA SER A 340 -10.78 6.82 8.30
C SER A 340 -10.44 5.37 7.95
N GLN A 341 -10.96 4.39 8.72
CA GLN A 341 -10.67 2.97 8.49
C GLN A 341 -11.26 2.43 7.20
N LEU A 342 -12.49 2.82 6.84
CA LEU A 342 -13.08 2.46 5.54
C LEU A 342 -12.17 2.92 4.38
N PHE A 343 -11.66 4.14 4.48
CA PHE A 343 -10.86 4.73 3.41
C PHE A 343 -9.43 4.17 3.35
N VAL A 344 -8.74 4.12 4.49
CA VAL A 344 -7.37 3.58 4.58
C VAL A 344 -7.37 2.12 4.13
N ASN A 345 -8.35 1.33 4.56
CA ASN A 345 -8.40 -0.07 4.19
C ASN A 345 -8.71 -0.29 2.71
N LEU A 346 -9.58 0.56 2.12
CA LEU A 346 -9.87 0.52 0.70
C LEU A 346 -8.62 0.86 -0.13
N THR A 347 -7.95 1.96 0.20
CA THR A 347 -6.86 2.52 -0.62
C THR A 347 -5.51 1.82 -0.39
N GLN A 348 -5.14 1.52 0.87
CA GLN A 348 -3.83 0.92 1.16
C GLN A 348 -3.81 -0.59 0.92
N ASN A 349 -4.94 -1.28 1.14
CA ASN A 349 -4.95 -2.74 1.17
C ASN A 349 -5.81 -3.34 0.08
N CYS A 350 -7.10 -3.02 0.02
CA CYS A 350 -8.04 -3.72 -0.84
C CYS A 350 -7.76 -3.48 -2.34
N VAL A 351 -7.60 -2.22 -2.73
CA VAL A 351 -7.39 -1.83 -4.13
C VAL A 351 -6.05 -2.35 -4.66
N SER A 352 -4.95 -2.14 -3.93
CA SER A 352 -3.62 -2.65 -4.31
C SER A 352 -3.59 -4.18 -4.41
N THR A 353 -4.15 -4.88 -3.43
CA THR A 353 -4.19 -6.36 -3.47
C THR A 353 -5.08 -6.87 -4.60
N GLY A 354 -6.18 -6.18 -4.90
CA GLY A 354 -7.00 -6.53 -6.04
C GLY A 354 -6.25 -6.39 -7.37
N MET A 355 -5.36 -5.40 -7.51
CA MET A 355 -4.47 -5.27 -8.67
C MET A 355 -3.41 -6.37 -8.70
N ASP A 356 -2.84 -6.72 -7.55
CA ASP A 356 -1.88 -7.83 -7.41
C ASP A 356 -2.50 -9.17 -7.87
N LEU A 357 -3.72 -9.46 -7.43
CA LEU A 357 -4.46 -10.67 -7.84
C LEU A 357 -4.86 -10.62 -9.32
N ALA A 358 -5.25 -9.45 -9.84
CA ALA A 358 -5.52 -9.26 -11.27
C ALA A 358 -4.26 -9.47 -12.13
N GLY A 359 -3.08 -9.07 -11.64
CA GLY A 359 -1.80 -9.33 -12.30
C GLY A 359 -1.36 -10.80 -12.25
N SER A 360 -1.83 -11.54 -11.25
CA SER A 360 -1.54 -12.96 -11.05
C SER A 360 -2.32 -13.86 -12.00
N LEU A 361 -3.63 -13.65 -12.09
CA LEU A 361 -4.54 -14.41 -12.95
C LEU A 361 -5.42 -13.48 -13.83
N PRO A 362 -4.83 -12.72 -14.78
CA PRO A 362 -5.54 -11.69 -15.55
C PRO A 362 -6.77 -12.20 -16.31
N ARG A 363 -6.73 -13.46 -16.77
CA ARG A 363 -7.84 -14.10 -17.49
C ARG A 363 -9.10 -14.26 -16.62
N PHE A 364 -8.97 -14.34 -15.30
CA PHE A 364 -10.06 -14.71 -14.40
C PHE A 364 -10.35 -13.66 -13.32
N ILE A 365 -9.35 -12.88 -12.90
CA ILE A 365 -9.46 -11.94 -11.80
C ILE A 365 -9.39 -10.52 -12.34
N THR A 366 -10.44 -9.74 -12.06
CA THR A 366 -10.43 -8.29 -12.17
C THR A 366 -10.08 -7.68 -10.82
N LEU A 367 -9.71 -6.39 -10.81
CA LEU A 367 -9.51 -5.61 -9.60
C LEU A 367 -10.66 -5.80 -8.59
N ARG A 368 -11.90 -5.71 -9.08
CA ARG A 368 -13.10 -5.84 -8.23
C ARG A 368 -13.26 -7.26 -7.68
N ARG A 369 -13.06 -8.28 -8.52
CA ARG A 369 -13.11 -9.69 -8.07
C ARG A 369 -12.04 -9.96 -7.01
N GLY A 370 -10.82 -9.44 -7.23
CA GLY A 370 -9.73 -9.49 -6.26
C GLY A 370 -10.09 -8.82 -4.93
N GLY A 371 -10.71 -7.63 -4.97
CA GLY A 371 -11.17 -6.95 -3.75
C GLY A 371 -12.17 -7.75 -2.92
N PHE A 372 -13.15 -8.41 -3.56
CA PHE A 372 -14.08 -9.30 -2.85
C PHE A 372 -13.40 -10.55 -2.26
N ILE A 373 -12.41 -11.11 -2.97
CA ILE A 373 -11.59 -12.21 -2.43
C ILE A 373 -10.88 -11.74 -1.16
N VAL A 374 -10.31 -10.53 -1.17
CA VAL A 374 -9.64 -9.92 -0.01
C VAL A 374 -10.61 -9.74 1.17
N CYS A 375 -11.85 -9.30 0.93
CA CYS A 375 -12.86 -9.21 1.99
C CYS A 375 -13.13 -10.58 2.65
N ILE A 376 -13.29 -11.63 1.85
CA ILE A 376 -13.55 -12.98 2.36
C ILE A 376 -12.35 -13.51 3.15
N VAL A 377 -11.15 -13.45 2.57
CA VAL A 377 -9.94 -13.96 3.20
C VAL A 377 -9.60 -13.14 4.45
N GLY A 378 -9.82 -11.83 4.43
CA GLY A 378 -9.63 -10.93 5.57
C GLY A 378 -10.44 -11.29 6.80
N VAL A 379 -11.62 -11.90 6.63
CA VAL A 379 -12.42 -12.46 7.73
C VAL A 379 -11.82 -13.80 8.20
N VAL A 380 -11.42 -14.66 7.27
CA VAL A 380 -10.91 -16.01 7.56
C VAL A 380 -9.59 -15.99 8.33
N ILE A 381 -8.72 -15.00 8.13
CA ILE A 381 -7.43 -14.91 8.81
C ILE A 381 -7.52 -14.51 10.30
N GLN A 382 -8.71 -14.17 10.81
CA GLN A 382 -8.95 -13.83 12.23
C GLN A 382 -8.01 -12.73 12.75
N PRO A 383 -8.08 -11.51 12.18
CA PRO A 383 -7.04 -10.50 12.38
C PRO A 383 -6.84 -10.03 13.82
N TRP A 384 -7.84 -10.18 14.68
CA TRP A 384 -7.74 -9.89 16.11
C TRP A 384 -6.63 -10.67 16.82
N ARG A 385 -6.22 -11.83 16.30
CA ARG A 385 -5.11 -12.62 16.86
C ARG A 385 -3.75 -11.94 16.70
N PHE A 386 -3.59 -11.04 15.73
CA PHE A 386 -2.34 -10.29 15.53
C PHE A 386 -2.23 -9.06 16.44
N LEU A 387 -3.34 -8.62 17.04
CA LEU A 387 -3.45 -7.37 17.80
C LEU A 387 -3.59 -7.60 19.32
N GLY A 388 -3.29 -8.82 19.79
CA GLY A 388 -3.39 -9.18 21.21
C GLY A 388 -2.39 -8.47 22.12
N SER A 389 -1.24 -8.00 21.58
CA SER A 389 -0.27 -7.17 22.31
C SER A 389 0.53 -6.28 21.35
N ALA A 390 1.10 -5.19 21.86
CA ALA A 390 2.01 -4.33 21.09
C ALA A 390 3.23 -5.10 20.56
N ALA A 391 3.80 -6.00 21.36
CA ALA A 391 4.95 -6.82 20.96
C ALA A 391 4.62 -7.79 19.80
N THR A 392 3.46 -8.45 19.86
CA THR A 392 2.99 -9.33 18.78
C THR A 392 2.78 -8.55 17.49
N PHE A 393 2.14 -7.38 17.57
CA PHE A 393 1.93 -6.50 16.43
C PHE A 393 3.26 -6.09 15.76
N LEU A 394 4.22 -5.62 16.57
CA LEU A 394 5.55 -5.23 16.11
C LEU A 394 6.33 -6.42 15.50
N SER A 395 6.24 -7.63 16.05
CA SER A 395 6.89 -8.84 15.51
C SER A 395 6.32 -9.26 14.14
N VAL A 396 5.00 -9.21 13.97
CA VAL A 396 4.34 -9.51 12.68
C VAL A 396 4.79 -8.51 11.61
N ILE A 397 4.84 -7.22 11.94
CA ILE A 397 5.31 -6.17 11.01
C ILE A 397 6.79 -6.35 10.68
N GLY A 398 7.62 -6.61 11.69
CA GLY A 398 9.05 -6.84 11.53
C GLY A 398 9.39 -8.01 10.62
N THR A 399 8.54 -9.06 10.62
CA THR A 399 8.71 -10.23 9.75
C THR A 399 8.68 -9.86 8.27
N PHE A 400 7.78 -8.96 7.87
CA PHE A 400 7.67 -8.54 6.48
C PHE A 400 8.85 -7.68 6.02
N ALA A 401 9.45 -6.91 6.93
CA ALA A 401 10.61 -6.07 6.61
C ALA A 401 11.77 -6.88 6.02
N VAL A 402 11.97 -8.12 6.50
CA VAL A 402 13.01 -9.05 6.01
C VAL A 402 12.88 -9.32 4.51
N PHE A 403 11.65 -9.53 4.02
CA PHE A 403 11.40 -9.90 2.63
C PHE A 403 11.23 -8.66 1.73
N LEU A 404 10.50 -7.65 2.20
CA LEU A 404 10.14 -6.51 1.36
C LEU A 404 11.31 -5.57 1.09
N ALA A 405 12.25 -5.44 2.03
CA ALA A 405 13.42 -4.59 1.87
C ALA A 405 14.27 -5.01 0.65
N PRO A 406 14.79 -6.25 0.57
CA PRO A 406 15.54 -6.68 -0.60
C PRO A 406 14.69 -6.73 -1.88
N MET A 407 13.41 -7.12 -1.78
CA MET A 407 12.52 -7.15 -2.94
C MET A 407 12.36 -5.77 -3.59
N THR A 408 12.13 -4.75 -2.76
CA THR A 408 11.98 -3.35 -3.22
C THR A 408 13.29 -2.81 -3.77
N ALA A 409 14.40 -3.09 -3.08
CA ALA A 409 15.72 -2.67 -3.52
C ALA A 409 16.09 -3.24 -4.90
N ILE A 410 15.80 -4.52 -5.18
CA ILE A 410 16.03 -5.14 -6.49
C ILE A 410 15.21 -4.41 -7.57
N LEU A 411 13.91 -4.18 -7.33
CA LEU A 411 13.02 -3.47 -8.26
C LEU A 411 13.53 -2.05 -8.58
N VAL A 412 13.85 -1.29 -7.54
CA VAL A 412 14.37 0.08 -7.65
C VAL A 412 15.71 0.09 -8.41
N THR A 413 16.60 -0.84 -8.10
CA THR A 413 17.92 -0.95 -8.73
C THR A 413 17.81 -1.28 -10.21
N ASP A 414 16.96 -2.24 -10.57
CA ASP A 414 16.72 -2.62 -11.97
C ASP A 414 16.22 -1.42 -12.79
N TYR A 415 15.21 -0.72 -12.28
CA TYR A 415 14.61 0.40 -12.99
C TYR A 415 15.53 1.62 -13.10
N TRP A 416 16.09 2.09 -11.98
CA TRP A 416 16.84 3.34 -11.93
C TRP A 416 18.29 3.20 -12.40
N LEU A 417 19.00 2.16 -11.95
CA LEU A 417 20.45 2.04 -12.17
C LEU A 417 20.77 1.21 -13.42
N ILE A 418 20.11 0.07 -13.60
CA ILE A 418 20.39 -0.83 -14.73
C ILE A 418 19.73 -0.31 -16.01
N ARG A 419 18.40 -0.22 -16.00
CA ARG A 419 17.57 0.15 -17.17
C ARG A 419 17.49 1.65 -17.42
N ARG A 420 17.89 2.49 -16.45
CA ARG A 420 17.85 3.96 -16.52
C ARG A 420 16.48 4.51 -16.93
N ARG A 421 15.41 3.98 -16.33
CA ARG A 421 14.00 4.37 -16.57
C ARG A 421 13.46 4.04 -17.97
N LYS A 422 14.10 3.12 -18.70
CA LYS A 422 13.66 2.68 -20.02
C LYS A 422 13.10 1.26 -19.96
N VAL A 423 11.82 1.11 -20.29
CA VAL A 423 11.07 -0.15 -20.23
C VAL A 423 10.30 -0.33 -21.54
N LYS A 424 10.35 -1.54 -22.11
CA LYS A 424 9.62 -1.95 -23.32
C LYS A 424 8.26 -2.52 -22.95
N ILE A 425 7.24 -1.67 -22.80
CA ILE A 425 5.95 -2.00 -22.19
C ILE A 425 5.23 -3.20 -22.84
N PRO A 426 5.18 -3.35 -24.18
CA PRO A 426 4.49 -4.48 -24.81
C PRO A 426 5.02 -5.86 -24.37
N ASP A 427 6.32 -5.96 -24.09
CA ASP A 427 6.96 -7.23 -23.70
C ASP A 427 6.56 -7.69 -22.29
N LEU A 428 5.90 -6.84 -21.49
CA LEU A 428 5.38 -7.21 -20.16
C LEU A 428 4.14 -8.10 -20.24
N TYR A 429 3.51 -8.20 -21.42
CA TYR A 429 2.25 -8.90 -21.65
C TYR A 429 2.37 -10.10 -22.59
N ARG A 430 3.59 -10.53 -22.93
CA ARG A 430 3.83 -11.64 -23.86
C ARG A 430 5.04 -12.49 -23.49
N ALA A 431 4.99 -13.78 -23.81
CA ALA A 431 6.01 -14.76 -23.40
C ALA A 431 7.21 -14.84 -24.35
N ASP A 432 7.11 -14.26 -25.54
CA ASP A 432 8.16 -14.13 -26.56
C ASP A 432 9.00 -12.84 -26.42
N GLY A 433 8.73 -12.03 -25.38
CA GLY A 433 9.39 -10.74 -25.15
C GLY A 433 10.67 -10.80 -24.30
N ILE A 434 11.35 -9.65 -24.18
CA ILE A 434 12.62 -9.53 -23.43
C ILE A 434 12.53 -9.87 -21.94
N PHE A 435 11.31 -9.79 -21.35
CA PHE A 435 11.07 -10.10 -19.94
C PHE A 435 10.74 -11.57 -19.68
N TRP A 436 10.86 -12.43 -20.70
CA TRP A 436 10.80 -13.88 -20.51
C TRP A 436 12.02 -14.42 -19.75
N TYR A 437 13.19 -13.79 -19.89
CA TYR A 437 14.44 -14.27 -19.29
C TYR A 437 14.67 -15.78 -19.54
N HIS A 438 15.07 -16.54 -18.52
CA HIS A 438 15.28 -17.98 -18.58
C HIS A 438 14.01 -18.67 -18.07
N TYR A 439 13.19 -19.21 -18.97
CA TYR A 439 11.94 -19.90 -18.64
C TYR A 439 10.96 -19.07 -17.79
N GLY A 440 10.91 -17.75 -17.99
CA GLY A 440 10.07 -16.82 -17.23
C GLY A 440 10.69 -16.27 -15.94
N LEU A 441 11.96 -16.62 -15.64
CA LEU A 441 12.64 -16.27 -14.39
C LEU A 441 13.94 -15.48 -14.64
N ASN A 442 14.09 -14.36 -13.91
CA ASN A 442 15.38 -13.68 -13.78
C ASN A 442 16.16 -14.27 -12.59
N TRP A 443 17.02 -15.25 -12.87
CA TRP A 443 17.82 -15.94 -11.83
C TRP A 443 18.63 -15.00 -10.94
N LYS A 444 19.09 -13.84 -11.45
CA LYS A 444 19.85 -12.85 -10.68
C LYS A 444 19.01 -12.25 -9.56
N ALA A 445 17.74 -11.95 -9.84
CA ALA A 445 16.84 -11.38 -8.84
C ALA A 445 16.60 -12.38 -7.69
N PHE A 446 16.38 -13.66 -8.01
CA PHE A 446 16.22 -14.71 -7.02
C PHE A 446 17.49 -14.96 -6.20
N LEU A 447 18.65 -15.07 -6.86
CA LEU A 447 19.93 -15.27 -6.18
C LEU A 447 20.17 -14.15 -5.16
N VAL A 448 20.07 -12.89 -5.59
CA VAL A 448 20.28 -11.74 -4.71
C VAL A 448 19.26 -11.71 -3.58
N PHE A 449 17.99 -11.95 -3.88
CA PHE A 449 16.93 -12.00 -2.88
C PHE A 449 17.24 -13.01 -1.78
N PHE A 450 17.55 -14.26 -2.13
CA PHE A 450 17.85 -15.31 -1.16
C PHE A 450 19.12 -15.04 -0.37
N CYS A 451 20.17 -14.51 -1.00
CA CYS A 451 21.40 -14.10 -0.32
C CYS A 451 21.15 -12.99 0.72
N CYS A 452 20.23 -12.06 0.42
CA CYS A 452 19.92 -10.94 1.32
C CYS A 452 19.03 -11.34 2.50
N ILE A 453 18.09 -12.27 2.31
CA ILE A 453 17.20 -12.72 3.39
C ILE A 453 17.87 -13.73 4.33
N ALA A 454 18.83 -14.53 3.84
CA ALA A 454 19.46 -15.63 4.59
C ALA A 454 20.01 -15.20 5.98
N PRO A 455 20.76 -14.09 6.12
CA PRO A 455 21.30 -13.66 7.41
C PRO A 455 20.26 -13.26 8.44
N SER A 456 19.05 -12.92 8.00
CA SER A 456 17.96 -12.41 8.84
C SER A 456 17.08 -13.51 9.44
N PHE A 457 17.19 -14.74 8.93
CA PHE A 457 16.36 -15.87 9.40
C PHE A 457 16.50 -16.20 10.88
N PRO A 458 17.70 -16.22 11.49
CA PRO A 458 17.82 -16.50 12.93
C PRO A 458 17.02 -15.51 13.77
N GLY A 459 17.12 -14.21 13.46
CA GLY A 459 16.36 -13.16 14.13
C GLY A 459 14.86 -13.28 13.91
N LEU A 460 14.44 -13.62 12.69
CA LEU A 460 13.04 -13.86 12.37
C LEU A 460 12.46 -15.05 13.15
N ILE A 461 13.19 -16.17 13.23
CA ILE A 461 12.75 -17.35 13.98
C ILE A 461 12.65 -17.05 15.46
N ASN A 462 13.60 -16.26 16.01
CA ASN A 462 13.53 -15.77 17.39
C ASN A 462 12.30 -14.88 17.62
N SER A 463 11.99 -13.94 16.72
CA SER A 463 10.87 -13.01 16.90
C SER A 463 9.50 -13.68 16.84
N VAL A 464 9.37 -14.78 16.09
CA VAL A 464 8.11 -15.50 15.89
C VAL A 464 7.92 -16.62 16.92
N ASN A 465 8.94 -17.43 17.17
CA ASN A 465 8.84 -18.66 17.99
C ASN A 465 9.55 -18.57 19.34
N GLY A 466 10.23 -17.47 19.65
CA GLY A 466 10.98 -17.32 20.90
C GLY A 466 12.22 -18.21 20.99
N MET A 467 12.70 -18.77 19.87
CA MET A 467 13.90 -19.61 19.84
C MET A 467 15.10 -18.83 20.36
N HIS A 468 15.87 -19.39 21.29
CA HIS A 468 17.05 -18.73 21.82
C HIS A 468 18.15 -18.62 20.76
N ILE A 469 18.59 -17.39 20.49
CA ILE A 469 19.70 -17.07 19.59
C ILE A 469 20.70 -16.17 20.31
N SER A 470 21.94 -16.10 19.80
CA SER A 470 22.97 -15.23 20.38
C SER A 470 22.52 -13.76 20.37
N ILE A 471 22.96 -13.00 21.38
CA ILE A 471 22.58 -11.58 21.51
C ILE A 471 23.02 -10.76 20.28
N GLY A 472 24.15 -11.13 19.65
CA GLY A 472 24.62 -10.51 18.41
C GLY A 472 23.63 -10.69 17.25
N LEU A 473 22.98 -11.85 17.13
CA LEU A 473 21.96 -12.09 16.10
C LEU A 473 20.65 -11.34 16.39
N GLN A 474 20.27 -11.18 17.66
CA GLN A 474 19.12 -10.35 18.06
C GLN A 474 19.38 -8.87 17.71
N HIS A 475 20.58 -8.40 18.02
CA HIS A 475 21.04 -7.05 17.69
C HIS A 475 21.11 -6.82 16.17
N PHE A 476 21.59 -7.79 15.40
CA PHE A 476 21.58 -7.74 13.93
C PHE A 476 20.15 -7.62 13.37
N PHE A 477 19.19 -8.36 13.95
CA PHE A 477 17.81 -8.30 13.49
C PHE A 477 17.18 -6.90 13.63
N SER A 478 17.66 -6.09 14.59
CA SER A 478 17.21 -4.71 14.77
C SER A 478 17.49 -3.81 13.56
N CYS A 479 18.50 -4.13 12.75
CA CYS A 479 18.86 -3.39 11.53
C CYS A 479 18.61 -4.18 10.24
N THR A 480 17.81 -5.25 10.30
CA THR A 480 17.59 -6.18 9.19
C THR A 480 17.09 -5.49 7.91
N TYR A 481 16.22 -4.49 8.05
CA TYR A 481 15.68 -3.75 6.92
C TYR A 481 16.80 -3.04 6.13
N PHE A 482 17.70 -2.34 6.83
CA PHE A 482 18.79 -1.59 6.21
C PHE A 482 19.84 -2.50 5.58
N PHE A 483 20.16 -3.60 6.25
CA PHE A 483 21.05 -4.61 5.71
C PHE A 483 20.45 -5.22 4.44
N GLY A 484 19.20 -5.70 4.49
CA GLY A 484 18.52 -6.32 3.37
C GLY A 484 18.37 -5.38 2.17
N TYR A 485 18.04 -4.11 2.41
CA TYR A 485 17.91 -3.11 1.36
C TYR A 485 19.26 -2.79 0.70
N THR A 486 20.26 -2.41 1.50
CA THR A 486 21.58 -1.98 0.99
C THR A 486 22.32 -3.13 0.31
N SER A 487 22.32 -4.32 0.90
CA SER A 487 22.95 -5.50 0.29
C SER A 487 22.29 -5.88 -1.04
N ALA A 488 20.96 -5.79 -1.15
CA ALA A 488 20.26 -6.06 -2.39
C ALA A 488 20.58 -5.05 -3.49
N VAL A 489 20.70 -3.75 -3.17
CA VAL A 489 21.16 -2.73 -4.13
C VAL A 489 22.55 -3.08 -4.65
N LEU A 490 23.51 -3.32 -3.75
CA LEU A 490 24.91 -3.57 -4.13
C LEU A 490 25.07 -4.86 -4.94
N LEU A 491 24.48 -5.97 -4.46
CA LEU A 491 24.60 -7.27 -5.11
C LEU A 491 23.86 -7.30 -6.45
N PHE A 492 22.63 -6.76 -6.52
CA PHE A 492 21.87 -6.75 -7.77
C PHE A 492 22.47 -5.82 -8.81
N TRP A 493 22.99 -4.67 -8.37
CA TRP A 493 23.71 -3.76 -9.26
C TRP A 493 24.98 -4.42 -9.80
N GLY A 494 25.83 -4.99 -8.93
CA GLY A 494 27.07 -5.65 -9.33
C GLY A 494 26.86 -6.84 -10.27
N ILE A 495 25.91 -7.73 -9.96
CA ILE A 495 25.66 -8.89 -10.84
C ILE A 495 25.04 -8.49 -12.17
N SER A 496 24.20 -7.44 -12.19
CA SER A 496 23.54 -6.97 -13.41
C SER A 496 24.39 -6.04 -14.26
N THR A 497 25.49 -5.48 -13.73
CA THR A 497 26.51 -4.80 -14.54
C THR A 497 27.42 -5.81 -15.23
N ILE A 498 27.79 -6.90 -14.56
CA ILE A 498 28.58 -8.00 -15.14
C ILE A 498 27.76 -8.78 -16.16
N PHE A 499 26.49 -9.07 -15.83
CA PHE A 499 25.56 -9.79 -16.70
C PHE A 499 24.31 -8.93 -17.00
N PRO A 500 24.36 -8.02 -17.99
CA PRO A 500 23.23 -7.14 -18.32
C PRO A 500 21.94 -7.91 -18.63
N PRO A 501 20.76 -7.44 -18.16
CA PRO A 501 19.49 -8.08 -18.51
C PRO A 501 19.14 -7.88 -20.00
N PRO A 502 18.30 -8.75 -20.59
CA PRO A 502 17.85 -8.59 -21.96
C PRO A 502 17.13 -7.24 -22.19
N GLY A 503 17.33 -6.68 -23.39
CA GLY A 503 16.75 -5.39 -23.79
C GLY A 503 17.10 -4.24 -22.83
N ASN A 504 18.31 -4.25 -22.27
CA ASN A 504 18.76 -3.20 -21.38
C ASN A 504 18.66 -1.83 -22.08
N ARG A 505 18.02 -0.86 -21.41
CA ARG A 505 17.85 0.52 -21.88
C ARG A 505 17.01 0.67 -23.17
N ILE A 506 16.17 -0.29 -23.50
CA ILE A 506 15.16 -0.17 -24.57
C ILE A 506 13.87 0.40 -23.98
N MET A 507 13.27 1.37 -24.67
CA MET A 507 11.99 1.96 -24.32
C MET A 507 11.02 1.83 -25.49
N GLU A 508 9.83 1.34 -25.20
CA GLU A 508 8.71 1.26 -26.15
C GLU A 508 7.44 1.41 -25.34
N LYS A 509 6.55 2.30 -25.78
CA LYS A 509 5.24 2.45 -25.16
C LYS A 509 4.26 1.47 -25.81
N MET A 510 3.20 1.14 -25.10
CA MET A 510 2.03 0.48 -25.70
C MET A 510 1.27 1.53 -26.50
N ASP A 511 0.76 1.20 -27.70
CA ASP A 511 0.13 2.12 -28.70
C ASP A 511 -0.16 3.54 -28.22
N ASP A 512 0.40 4.53 -28.93
CA ASP A 512 0.18 5.94 -28.60
C ASP A 512 -1.31 6.31 -28.64
N ASP A 513 -2.12 5.69 -29.52
CA ASP A 513 -3.58 5.87 -29.58
C ASP A 513 -4.30 5.52 -28.27
N LEU A 514 -3.83 4.47 -27.58
CA LEU A 514 -4.40 4.00 -26.32
C LEU A 514 -4.00 4.91 -25.15
N ILE A 515 -2.82 5.52 -25.23
CA ILE A 515 -2.26 6.40 -24.20
C ILE A 515 -2.77 7.84 -24.35
N GLU A 516 -3.03 8.29 -25.57
CA GLU A 516 -3.48 9.66 -25.91
C GLU A 516 -5.01 9.77 -25.97
N GLY A 517 -5.74 8.65 -26.09
CA GLY A 517 -7.20 8.63 -26.03
C GLY A 517 -7.88 9.01 -27.34
N VAL A 518 -7.23 8.74 -28.48
CA VAL A 518 -7.79 8.95 -29.82
C VAL A 518 -8.82 7.83 -30.08
N GLY A 519 -10.08 8.20 -30.30
CA GLY A 519 -11.15 7.22 -30.53
C GLY A 519 -11.04 6.56 -31.91
N PRO A 520 -11.70 5.41 -32.15
CA PRO A 520 -11.70 4.76 -33.46
C PRO A 520 -12.18 5.66 -34.61
N THR A 521 -13.08 6.61 -34.32
CA THR A 521 -13.57 7.60 -35.29
C THR A 521 -12.53 8.64 -35.67
N ASP A 522 -11.58 8.94 -34.78
CA ASP A 522 -10.52 9.91 -35.06
C ASP A 522 -9.42 9.28 -35.94
N LEU A 523 -9.31 7.94 -35.99
CA LEU A 523 -8.42 7.20 -36.89
C LEU A 523 -8.89 7.22 -38.35
N GLU A 524 -10.21 7.18 -38.59
CA GLU A 524 -10.75 7.42 -39.94
C GLU A 524 -10.51 8.87 -40.37
N VAL A 525 -10.69 9.86 -39.48
CA VAL A 525 -10.45 11.27 -39.81
C VAL A 525 -8.95 11.59 -39.97
N ALA A 526 -8.08 10.98 -39.17
CA ALA A 526 -6.63 11.16 -39.26
C ALA A 526 -6.03 10.45 -40.48
N SER A 527 -6.51 9.25 -40.83
CA SER A 527 -6.09 8.56 -42.06
C SER A 527 -6.61 9.26 -43.32
N ILE A 528 -7.82 9.81 -43.30
CA ILE A 528 -8.35 10.66 -44.37
C ILE A 528 -7.53 11.95 -44.51
N ARG A 529 -7.18 12.62 -43.40
CA ARG A 529 -6.33 13.82 -43.43
C ARG A 529 -4.89 13.55 -43.90
N GLY A 530 -4.28 12.44 -43.49
CA GLY A 530 -2.97 12.02 -43.97
C GLY A 530 -2.95 11.73 -45.48
N SER A 531 -3.97 11.03 -45.99
CA SER A 531 -4.10 10.75 -47.42
C SER A 531 -4.38 11.99 -48.28
N GLN A 532 -5.04 13.01 -47.73
CA GLN A 532 -5.28 14.28 -48.44
C GLN A 532 -4.05 15.18 -48.48
N LEU A 533 -3.14 15.08 -47.51
CA LEU A 533 -1.89 15.85 -47.50
C LEU A 533 -0.86 15.26 -48.48
N ASP A 534 -0.76 13.93 -48.58
CA ASP A 534 0.10 13.26 -49.58
C ASP A 534 -0.37 13.48 -51.03
N GLY A 535 -1.66 13.74 -51.23
CA GLY A 535 -2.24 14.09 -52.53
C GLY A 535 -1.94 15.53 -52.97
N VAL A 536 -1.72 16.44 -52.02
CA VAL A 536 -1.44 17.86 -52.30
C VAL A 536 0.06 18.11 -52.54
N GLU A 537 0.95 17.40 -51.86
CA GLU A 537 2.40 17.50 -52.12
C GLU A 537 2.82 16.92 -53.48
N LYS A 538 2.07 15.95 -54.03
CA LYS A 538 2.33 15.42 -55.38
C LYS A 538 1.79 16.29 -56.54
N ALA A 539 0.97 17.30 -56.26
CA ALA A 539 0.37 18.14 -57.30
C ALA A 539 1.15 19.44 -57.61
N VAL A 540 2.19 19.79 -56.84
CA VAL A 540 2.89 21.09 -56.96
C VAL A 540 4.29 20.99 -57.60
N ALA A 541 4.77 19.79 -57.93
CA ALA A 541 6.09 19.61 -58.54
C ALA A 541 6.00 19.08 -59.98
N THR A 542 5.65 19.95 -60.95
CA THR A 542 6.16 19.97 -62.34
C THR A 542 5.44 21.02 -63.19
N PRO A 543 6.18 21.95 -63.83
CA PRO A 543 5.83 22.39 -65.18
C PRO A 543 6.92 21.95 -66.16
N GLU A 544 6.55 21.04 -67.07
CA GLU A 544 7.34 20.72 -68.26
C GLU A 544 7.37 21.92 -69.21
N VAL A 545 8.57 22.38 -69.55
CA VAL A 545 8.83 23.23 -70.71
C VAL A 545 8.93 22.31 -71.93
N LYS A 546 7.98 22.38 -72.87
CA LYS A 546 8.17 21.92 -74.25
C LYS A 546 7.56 22.89 -75.27
N SER A 547 8.45 23.39 -76.10
CA SER A 547 8.25 24.12 -77.36
C SER A 547 7.45 23.33 -78.40
N LEU A 548 6.76 24.03 -79.30
CA LEU A 548 6.52 23.74 -80.73
C LEU A 548 5.88 25.02 -81.32
N ALA A 549 6.58 25.86 -82.09
CA ALA A 549 6.80 25.76 -83.53
C ALA A 549 5.50 25.73 -84.37
N THR A 550 4.92 26.88 -84.69
CA THR A 550 4.71 27.40 -86.06
C THR A 550 4.24 28.84 -86.02
#